data_AF-A0A958G6W9-F1
#
_entry.id   AF-A0A958G6W9-F1
#
_cell.length_a   1.000
_cell.length_b   1.000
_cell.length_c   1.000
_cell.angle_alpha   90.00
_cell.angle_beta   90.00
_cell.angle_gamma   90.00
#
_symmetry.space_group_name_H-M   'P 1'
#
loop_
_entity.id
_entity.type
_entity.pdbx_description
1 polymer ?
#
loop_
_entity_poly.entity_id
_entity_poly.type
_entity_poly.pdbx_seq_one_letter_code
_entity_poly.pdbx_strand_id
1 'polypeptide(L)' 'IQEWLSFFFKSPIVLPGLYPEHDLFIQQMKLKNTLRFMQGEDQITHLGADYYEYYR' A
#
# COMPACT_ATOMS: atom_id res chain seq x y z
N ILE A 1 13.29 5.44 1.17
CA ILE A 1 13.35 4.10 1.79
C ILE A 1 12.18 3.27 1.23
N GLN A 2 12.38 1.98 0.90
CA GLN A 2 11.32 1.16 0.27
C GLN A 2 10.42 0.54 1.34
N GLU A 3 9.67 1.36 2.08
CA GLU A 3 8.85 0.92 3.23
C GLU A 3 7.76 -0.08 2.83
N TRP A 4 7.30 -0.03 1.58
CA TRP A 4 6.30 -0.93 1.03
C TRP A 4 6.77 -2.40 0.89
N LEU A 5 8.08 -2.66 1.00
CA LEU A 5 8.62 -4.02 1.12
C LEU A 5 8.47 -4.61 2.53
N SER A 6 8.02 -3.82 3.52
CA SER A 6 7.78 -4.29 4.90
C SER A 6 6.87 -5.50 4.99
N PHE A 7 6.00 -5.70 3.99
CA PHE A 7 5.16 -6.89 3.85
C PHE A 7 5.92 -8.22 3.97
N PHE A 8 7.18 -8.27 3.54
CA PHE A 8 8.01 -9.49 3.57
C PHE A 8 8.86 -9.63 4.83
N PHE A 9 8.84 -8.67 5.74
CA PHE A 9 9.73 -8.63 6.90
C PHE A 9 8.97 -8.67 8.22
N LYS A 10 9.49 -9.42 9.19
CA LYS A 10 8.95 -9.42 10.57
C LYS A 10 9.12 -8.07 11.26
N SER A 11 10.18 -7.34 10.91
CA SER A 11 10.47 -5.99 11.38
C SER A 11 10.27 -5.02 10.21
N PRO A 12 9.18 -4.22 10.20
CA PRO A 12 8.89 -3.27 9.15
C PRO A 12 10.01 -2.27 8.95
N ILE A 13 10.27 -1.93 7.68
CA ILE A 13 11.22 -0.92 7.28
C ILE A 13 10.49 0.42 7.31
N VAL A 14 10.93 1.34 8.18
CA VAL A 14 10.33 2.67 8.32
C VAL A 14 11.40 3.72 8.60
N LEU A 15 11.17 4.97 8.21
CA LEU A 15 12.05 6.09 8.59
C LEU A 15 12.18 6.23 10.12
N PRO A 16 13.35 6.68 10.63
CA PRO A 16 13.53 6.97 12.04
C PRO A 16 12.48 7.96 12.57
N GLY A 17 11.88 7.65 13.72
CA GLY A 17 10.86 8.49 14.36
C GLY A 17 9.42 8.22 13.91
N LEU A 18 9.20 7.33 12.94
CA LEU A 18 7.87 6.88 12.53
C LEU A 18 7.48 5.55 13.20
N TYR A 19 6.17 5.33 13.33
CA TYR A 19 5.62 4.08 13.84
C TYR A 19 5.72 2.97 12.78
N PRO A 20 6.29 1.79 13.10
CA PRO A 20 6.31 0.66 12.19
C PRO A 20 4.91 0.03 12.08
N GLU A 21 4.34 0.06 10.89
CA GLU A 21 3.06 -0.62 10.62
C GLU A 21 3.26 -2.13 10.62
N HIS A 22 2.46 -2.88 11.38
CA HIS A 22 2.54 -4.34 11.50
C HIS A 22 1.30 -5.07 10.95
N ASP A 23 0.26 -4.34 10.56
CA ASP A 23 -0.92 -4.92 9.93
C ASP A 23 -0.59 -5.37 8.49
N LEU A 24 -0.70 -6.68 8.26
CA LEU A 24 -0.40 -7.31 6.97
C LEU A 24 -1.30 -6.82 5.83
N PHE A 25 -2.56 -6.47 6.11
CA PHE A 25 -3.47 -5.97 5.08
C PHE A 25 -3.12 -4.54 4.67
N ILE A 26 -2.76 -3.69 5.63
CA ILE A 26 -2.29 -2.33 5.35
C ILE A 26 -0.96 -2.37 4.58
N GLN A 27 -0.02 -3.23 4.99
CA GLN A 27 1.23 -3.42 4.27
C GLN A 27 1.00 -3.96 2.85
N GLN A 28 0.09 -4.91 2.67
CA GLN A 28 -0.26 -5.44 1.35
C GLN A 28 -0.91 -4.36 0.45
N MET A 29 -1.77 -3.52 1.01
CA MET A 29 -2.36 -2.39 0.30
C MET A 29 -1.27 -1.40 -0.16
N LYS A 30 -0.33 -1.05 0.73
CA LYS A 30 0.82 -0.19 0.39
C LYS A 30 1.68 -0.78 -0.73
N LEU A 31 1.97 -2.08 -0.66
CA LEU A 31 2.69 -2.81 -1.72
C LEU A 31 1.95 -2.71 -3.07
N LYS A 32 0.68 -3.08 -3.12
CA LYS A 32 -0.12 -3.08 -4.36
C LYS A 32 -0.27 -1.69 -4.96
N ASN A 33 -0.62 -0.69 -4.14
CA ASN A 33 -0.78 0.70 -4.61
C ASN A 33 0.54 1.33 -5.05
N THR A 34 1.68 0.92 -4.47
CA THR A 34 2.99 1.35 -4.96
C THR A 34 3.28 0.79 -6.35
N LEU A 35 2.98 -0.49 -6.59
CA LEU A 35 3.14 -1.10 -7.92
C LEU A 35 2.23 -0.45 -8.97
N ARG A 36 0.96 -0.19 -8.62
CA ARG A 36 0.00 0.53 -9.48
C ARG A 36 0.54 1.90 -9.89
N PHE A 37 0.99 2.68 -8.91
CA PHE A 37 1.60 3.98 -9.14
C PHE A 37 2.81 3.90 -10.09
N MET A 38 3.68 2.90 -9.91
CA MET A 38 4.83 2.68 -10.80
C MET A 38 4.42 2.30 -12.23
N GLN A 39 3.24 1.74 -12.43
CA GLN A 39 2.67 1.41 -13.74
C GLN A 39 1.78 2.53 -14.31
N GLY A 40 1.63 3.66 -13.60
CA GLY A 40 0.74 4.75 -14.01
C GLY A 40 -0.75 4.45 -13.82
N GLU A 41 -1.10 3.45 -13.02
CA GLU A 41 -2.47 3.14 -12.65
C GLU A 41 -2.92 3.93 -11.41
N ASP A 42 -4.22 4.20 -11.32
CA ASP A 42 -4.83 4.81 -10.15
C ASP A 42 -4.73 3.88 -8.92
N GLN A 43 -4.59 4.50 -7.76
CA GLN A 43 -4.53 3.79 -6.48
C GLN A 43 -5.93 3.28 -6.11
N ILE A 44 -5.98 2.09 -5.51
CA ILE A 44 -7.24 1.55 -4.99
C ILE A 44 -7.42 2.03 -3.55
N THR A 45 -8.55 2.66 -3.31
CA THR A 45 -9.13 2.95 -2.01
C THR A 45 -10.22 1.91 -1.78
N HIS A 46 -10.15 1.10 -0.73
CA HIS A 46 -11.08 -0.02 -0.49
C HIS A 46 -12.55 0.37 -0.21
N LEU A 47 -13.02 1.52 -0.73
CA LEU A 47 -14.38 2.04 -0.70
C LEU A 47 -15.34 1.30 -1.66
N GLY A 48 -14.86 0.34 -2.45
CA GLY A 48 -15.68 -0.41 -3.41
C GLY A 48 -16.00 0.35 -4.71
N ALA A 49 -15.87 1.67 -4.69
CA ALA A 49 -16.02 2.58 -5.82
C ALA A 49 -15.01 2.34 -6.96
N ASP A 50 -13.88 1.70 -6.67
CA ASP A 50 -12.85 1.40 -7.69
C ASP A 50 -13.16 0.15 -8.52
N TYR A 51 -14.08 -0.71 -8.05
CA TYR A 51 -14.44 -1.96 -8.74
C TYR A 51 -15.65 -1.81 -9.64
N TYR A 52 -16.54 -0.88 -9.30
CA TYR A 52 -17.72 -0.57 -10.06
C TYR A 52 -17.46 0.79 -10.69
N GLU A 53 -17.61 0.96 -12.01
CA GLU A 53 -17.38 2.21 -12.75
C GLU A 53 -18.37 3.34 -12.36
N TYR A 54 -18.73 3.47 -11.09
CA TYR A 54 -19.74 4.38 -10.56
C TYR A 54 -19.35 5.85 -10.73
N TYR A 55 -18.05 6.13 -10.87
CA TYR A 55 -17.48 7.49 -10.95
C TYR A 55 -16.62 7.71 -12.20
N ARG A 56 -16.69 6.83 -13.20
CA ARG A 56 -15.94 6.96 -14.46
C ARG A 56 -16.82 7.52 -15.57
#